data_AF-A0A947CI21-F1
#
_entry.id   AF-A0A947CI21-F1
#
_cell.length_a   1.000
_cell.length_b   1.000
_cell.length_c   1.000
_cell.angle_alpha   90.00
_cell.angle_beta   90.00
_cell.angle_gamma   90.00
#
_symmetry.space_group_name_H-M   'P 1'
#
loop_
_entity.id
_entity.type
_entity.pdbx_description
1 polymer ?
#
loop_
_entity_poly.entity_id
_entity_poly.type
_entity_poly.pdbx_seq_one_letter_code
_entity_poly.pdbx_strand_id
1 'polypeptide(L)' 'MDVTGLPRAPSGGGRTRRPFLSIWFKCCHAYGRLYRNAEATAYEGRCPRCGSAVRARIGPGGTSRRMFVAE' A
#
# COMPACT_ATOMS: atom_id res chain seq x y z
N MET A 1 29.68 19.34 -28.58
CA MET A 1 29.81 19.04 -27.14
C MET A 1 29.07 17.73 -26.93
N ASP A 2 29.79 16.62 -26.98
CA ASP A 2 29.24 15.27 -27.03
C ASP A 2 28.94 14.74 -25.62
N VAL A 3 27.68 14.36 -25.38
CA VAL A 3 27.18 13.77 -24.14
C VAL A 3 26.93 12.27 -24.31
N THR A 4 27.92 11.52 -24.77
CA THR A 4 27.81 10.07 -24.96
C THR A 4 28.75 9.37 -23.99
N GLY A 5 28.33 9.13 -22.74
CA GLY A 5 29.23 8.39 -21.83
C GLY A 5 28.91 8.26 -20.35
N LEU A 6 27.67 8.44 -19.86
CA LEU A 6 27.40 8.13 -18.46
C LEU A 6 26.95 6.66 -18.30
N PRO A 7 27.69 5.81 -17.57
CA PRO A 7 27.25 4.45 -17.29
C PRO A 7 26.02 4.48 -16.37
N ARG A 8 25.02 3.66 -16.72
CA ARG A 8 23.77 3.53 -15.96
C ARG A 8 24.06 2.83 -14.63
N ALA A 9 23.92 3.54 -13.52
CA ALA A 9 24.11 2.96 -12.19
C ALA A 9 23.18 1.74 -11.99
N PRO A 10 23.68 0.64 -11.38
CA PRO A 10 22.83 -0.51 -11.08
C PRO A 10 21.76 -0.09 -10.07
N SER A 11 20.50 -0.24 -10.46
CA SER A 11 19.35 0.03 -9.60
C SER A 11 19.38 -0.95 -8.42
N GLY A 12 19.73 -0.44 -7.24
CA GLY A 12 20.00 -1.22 -6.04
C GLY A 12 18.91 -2.22 -5.66
N GLY A 13 19.36 -3.34 -5.09
CA GLY A 13 18.60 -4.53 -4.70
C GLY A 13 17.24 -4.21 -4.07
N GLY A 14 16.21 -4.83 -4.65
CA GLY A 14 14.82 -4.67 -4.25
C GLY A 14 14.56 -5.21 -2.86
N ARG A 15 14.51 -4.32 -1.87
CA ARG A 15 13.79 -4.58 -0.62
C ARG A 15 12.34 -4.87 -1.00
N THR A 16 11.90 -6.12 -0.89
CA THR A 16 10.53 -6.56 -1.20
C THR A 16 9.56 -5.76 -0.34
N ARG A 17 8.98 -4.68 -0.90
CA ARG A 17 8.07 -3.81 -0.16
C ARG A 17 6.83 -4.63 0.18
N ARG A 18 6.49 -4.72 1.47
CA ARG A 18 5.26 -5.39 1.93
C ARG A 18 4.05 -4.81 1.16
N PRO A 19 3.19 -5.66 0.57
CA PRO A 19 1.99 -5.20 -0.12
C PRO A 19 1.09 -4.39 0.81
N PHE A 20 0.55 -3.30 0.29
CA PHE A 20 -0.38 -2.44 1.01
C PHE A 20 -1.52 -1.97 0.12
N LEU A 21 -2.65 -1.62 0.74
CA LEU A 21 -3.76 -0.89 0.14
C LEU A 21 -3.75 0.55 0.65
N SER A 22 -3.98 1.50 -0.24
CA SER A 22 -4.26 2.89 0.11
C SER A 22 -5.72 3.03 0.48
N ILE A 23 -6.02 3.60 1.65
CA ILE A 23 -7.39 3.79 2.14
C ILE A 23 -7.63 5.26 2.45
N TRP A 24 -8.71 5.82 1.90
CA TRP A 24 -9.27 7.09 2.36
C TRP A 24 -10.18 6.84 3.55
N PHE A 25 -9.83 7.37 4.71
CA PHE A 25 -10.65 7.28 5.91
C PHE A 25 -11.64 8.44 5.96
N LYS A 26 -12.93 8.18 5.78
CA LYS A 26 -13.99 9.21 5.86
C LYS A 26 -14.07 9.85 7.25
N CYS A 27 -13.77 9.10 8.31
CA CYS A 27 -13.84 9.61 9.69
C CYS A 27 -12.94 10.83 9.97
N CYS A 28 -11.80 10.97 9.29
CA CYS A 28 -10.85 12.07 9.52
C CYS A 28 -10.35 12.73 8.22
N HIS A 29 -10.95 12.40 7.08
CA HIS A 29 -10.55 12.87 5.75
C HIS A 29 -9.04 12.73 5.51
N ALA A 30 -8.52 11.53 5.76
CA ALA A 30 -7.08 11.26 5.66
C ALA A 30 -6.81 9.98 4.86
N TYR A 31 -5.73 9.99 4.07
CA TYR A 31 -5.21 8.78 3.45
C TYR A 31 -4.30 8.02 4.42
N GLY A 32 -4.50 6.72 4.52
CA GLY A 32 -3.62 5.80 5.23
C GLY A 32 -3.37 4.53 4.44
N ARG A 33 -2.67 3.59 5.07
CA ARG A 33 -2.29 2.30 4.45
C ARG A 33 -2.77 1.15 5.31
N LEU A 34 -3.29 0.13 4.66
CA LEU A 34 -3.51 -1.19 5.26
C LEU A 34 -2.48 -2.15 4.69
N TYR A 35 -1.81 -2.91 5.54
CA TYR A 35 -0.82 -3.88 5.13
C TYR A 35 -1.41 -5.28 5.14
N ARG A 36 -0.95 -6.13 4.23
CA ARG A 36 -1.34 -7.53 4.22
C ARG A 36 -0.89 -8.20 5.52
N ASN A 37 -1.76 -8.99 6.13
CA ASN A 37 -1.40 -9.85 7.26
C ASN A 37 -0.52 -11.03 6.80
N ALA A 38 0.12 -11.71 7.75
CA ALA A 38 1.04 -12.82 7.45
C ALA A 38 0.32 -14.01 6.78
N GLU A 39 -0.89 -14.33 7.24
CA GLU A 39 -1.74 -15.39 6.68
C GLU A 39 -2.30 -15.04 5.30
N ALA A 40 -2.08 -13.81 4.83
CA ALA A 40 -2.43 -13.42 3.48
C ALA A 40 -3.96 -13.42 3.20
N THR A 41 -4.78 -13.36 4.26
CA THR A 41 -6.25 -13.40 4.27
C THR A 41 -6.92 -12.04 4.40
N ALA A 42 -6.19 -11.02 4.86
CA ALA A 42 -6.72 -9.67 5.01
C ALA A 42 -5.64 -8.59 4.88
N TYR A 43 -6.07 -7.37 4.60
CA TYR A 43 -5.32 -6.14 4.79
C TYR A 43 -5.82 -5.44 6.05
N GLU A 44 -4.91 -5.03 6.92
CA GLU A 44 -5.21 -4.48 8.24
C GLU A 44 -4.44 -3.19 8.49
N GLY A 45 -5.06 -2.25 9.20
CA GLY A 45 -4.49 -0.94 9.46
C GLY A 45 -5.42 -0.08 10.30
N ARG A 46 -5.02 1.17 10.52
CA ARG A 46 -5.75 2.13 11.36
C ARG A 46 -5.74 3.51 10.73
N CYS A 47 -6.76 4.31 11.02
CA CYS A 47 -6.76 5.73 10.67
C CYS A 47 -5.59 6.42 11.41
N PRO A 48 -4.72 7.18 10.71
CA PRO A 48 -3.57 7.83 11.34
C PRO A 48 -3.96 8.98 12.27
N ARG A 49 -5.22 9.41 12.28
CA ARG A 49 -5.72 10.55 13.07
C ARG A 49 -6.44 10.11 14.34
N CYS A 50 -7.44 9.22 14.22
CA CYS A 50 -8.26 8.77 15.34
C CYS A 50 -7.94 7.33 15.81
N GLY A 51 -7.14 6.57 15.06
CA GLY A 51 -6.81 5.19 15.40
C GLY A 51 -7.88 4.16 15.04
N SER A 52 -9.00 4.54 14.40
CA SER A 52 -10.06 3.60 13.97
C SER A 52 -9.48 2.45 13.17
N ALA A 53 -9.71 1.23 13.62
CA ALA A 53 -9.22 0.02 12.97
C ALA A 53 -10.07 -0.34 11.75
N VAL A 54 -9.41 -0.72 10.66
CA VAL A 54 -10.06 -1.16 9.42
C VAL A 54 -9.40 -2.45 8.94
N ARG A 55 -10.24 -3.40 8.50
CA ARG A 55 -9.84 -4.69 7.97
C ARG A 55 -10.57 -4.97 6.66
N ALA A 56 -9.82 -5.19 5.59
CA ALA A 56 -10.33 -5.61 4.29
C ALA A 56 -9.97 -7.08 4.04
N ARG A 57 -10.96 -7.96 3.94
CA ARG A 57 -10.74 -9.40 3.68
C ARG A 57 -10.35 -9.63 2.23
N ILE A 58 -9.49 -10.62 1.99
CA ILE A 58 -9.08 -11.06 0.65
C ILE A 58 -9.95 -12.26 0.28
N GLY A 59 -10.96 -12.06 -0.58
CA GLY A 59 -11.84 -13.12 -1.06
C GLY A 59 -11.30 -13.84 -2.30
N PRO A 60 -11.84 -15.03 -2.64
CA PRO A 60 -11.57 -15.69 -3.91
C PRO A 60 -12.03 -14.79 -5.06
N GLY A 61 -11.14 -14.53 -6.02
CA GLY A 61 -11.38 -13.54 -7.09
C GLY A 61 -11.07 -12.09 -6.70
N GLY A 62 -10.19 -11.88 -5.71
CA GLY A 62 -9.77 -10.56 -5.24
C GLY A 62 -9.48 -9.54 -6.36
N THR A 63 -9.50 -8.26 -6.02
CA THR A 63 -9.40 -7.18 -7.02
C THR A 63 -7.96 -6.70 -7.22
N SER A 64 -7.65 -6.23 -8.44
CA SER A 64 -6.40 -5.50 -8.72
C SER A 64 -6.43 -4.04 -8.22
N ARG A 65 -7.57 -3.56 -7.72
CA ARG A 65 -7.71 -2.20 -7.15
C ARG A 65 -6.86 -2.09 -5.89
N ARG A 66 -6.11 -0.99 -5.78
CA ARG A 66 -5.19 -0.71 -4.65
C ARG A 66 -5.65 0.45 -3.77
N MET A 67 -6.77 1.09 -4.11
CA MET A 67 -7.30 2.28 -3.46
C MET A 67 -8.75 2.01 -3.09
N PHE A 68 -9.09 2.20 -1.82
CA PHE A 68 -10.46 2.05 -1.33
C PHE A 68 -10.80 3.17 -0.35
N VAL A 69 -12.06 3.20 0.06
CA VAL A 69 -12.59 4.15 1.04
C VAL A 69 -13.09 3.35 2.24
N ALA A 70 -12.74 3.79 3.45
CA ALA A 70 -13.29 3.30 4.70
C ALA A 70 -14.27 4.33 5.23
N GLU A 71 -15.50 3.89 5.49
CA GLU A 71 -16.59 4.70 6.06
C GLU A 71 -16.56 4.68 7.58
#